data_AF-A0A832ZHJ5-F1
#
_entry.id   AF-A0A832ZHJ5-F1
#
_cell.length_a   1.000
_cell.length_b   1.000
_cell.length_c   1.000
_cell.angle_alpha   90.00
_cell.angle_beta   90.00
_cell.angle_gamma   90.00
#
_symmetry.space_group_name_H-M   'P 1'
#
loop_
_entity.id
_entity.type
_entity.pdbx_description
1 polymer ?
#
loop_
_entity_poly.entity_id
_entity_poly.type
_entity_poly.pdbx_seq_one_letter_code
_entity_poly.pdbx_strand_id
1 'polypeptide(L)'
;MTLFKWDRGLDYEDIKGKLTRELDLLRSKKPLYEKDKVKYTYLLLGLIQLRNGCRVGEAIEGLLKFIRIQEQEVYVKVEKRKDNAMRKLILPMEISTKDLELVKDIVLRWKKKPCRRVANNVASWYLRNLGINTHSLRYAYISYLGKKQYPAQIIASITGHKKLDMILGYTQSKIAEDVLRREK
;
A
#
# COMPACT_ATOMS: atom_id res chain seq x y z
N MET A 1 -6.47 0.21 -22.18
CA MET A 1 -7.61 -0.56 -21.64
C MET A 1 -7.09 -1.33 -20.43
N THR A 2 -7.57 -1.06 -19.21
CA THR A 2 -7.09 -1.76 -18.01
C THR A 2 -7.69 -3.17 -17.97
N LEU A 3 -6.82 -4.20 -18.00
CA LEU A 3 -7.19 -5.63 -18.01
C LEU A 3 -8.02 -6.08 -16.80
N PHE A 4 -8.15 -5.23 -15.77
CA PHE A 4 -8.97 -5.50 -14.60
C PHE A 4 -9.77 -4.26 -14.22
N LYS A 5 -11.09 -4.43 -13.99
CA LYS A 5 -12.08 -3.37 -13.64
C LYS A 5 -11.69 -2.51 -12.41
N TRP A 6 -10.71 -2.96 -11.64
CA TRP A 6 -10.24 -2.36 -10.38
C TRP A 6 -8.91 -1.62 -10.52
N ASP A 7 -8.14 -1.83 -11.59
CA ASP A 7 -6.87 -1.15 -11.78
C ASP A 7 -7.10 0.19 -12.48
N ARG A 8 -6.66 1.28 -11.85
CA ARG A 8 -6.70 2.64 -12.43
C ARG A 8 -5.42 3.01 -13.19
N GLY A 9 -4.47 2.08 -13.33
CA GLY A 9 -3.23 2.32 -14.07
C GLY A 9 -2.33 3.34 -13.37
N LEU A 10 -2.32 3.33 -12.04
CA LEU A 10 -1.49 4.26 -11.26
C LEU A 10 -0.01 4.00 -11.52
N ASP A 11 0.75 5.05 -11.83
CA ASP A 11 2.19 4.99 -11.80
C ASP A 11 2.69 5.00 -10.34
N TYR A 12 3.67 4.14 -10.06
CA TYR A 12 4.20 3.96 -8.71
C TYR A 12 4.94 5.19 -8.21
N GLU A 13 5.77 5.82 -9.03
CA GLU A 13 6.58 6.95 -8.60
C GLU A 13 5.71 8.18 -8.39
N ASP A 14 4.74 8.41 -9.29
CA ASP A 14 3.77 9.50 -9.17
C ASP A 14 2.96 9.40 -7.88
N ILE A 15 2.42 8.21 -7.58
CA ILE A 15 1.58 8.05 -6.39
C ILE A 15 2.41 8.06 -5.10
N LYS A 16 3.64 7.53 -5.12
CA LYS A 16 4.59 7.65 -4.00
C LYS A 16 4.88 9.12 -3.73
N GLY A 17 5.24 9.89 -4.77
CA GLY A 17 5.50 11.33 -4.67
C GLY A 17 4.31 12.11 -4.13
N LYS A 18 3.09 11.82 -4.63
CA LYS A 18 1.85 12.44 -4.13
C LYS A 18 1.61 12.15 -2.65
N LEU A 19 1.72 10.89 -2.23
CA LEU A 19 1.51 10.49 -0.83
C LEU A 19 2.54 11.13 0.11
N THR A 20 3.81 11.13 -0.27
CA THR A 20 4.89 11.74 0.52
C THR A 20 4.72 13.25 0.62
N ARG A 21 4.39 13.93 -0.49
CA ARG A 21 4.14 15.38 -0.47
C ARG A 21 2.98 15.77 0.43
N GLU A 22 1.87 15.04 0.38
CA GLU A 22 0.73 15.25 1.28
C GLU A 22 1.08 14.99 2.75
N LEU A 23 1.97 14.03 3.01
CA LEU A 23 2.46 13.73 4.35
C LEU A 23 3.34 14.87 4.89
N ASP A 24 4.25 15.40 4.07
CA ASP A 24 5.15 16.50 4.42
C ASP A 24 4.40 17.82 4.69
N LEU A 25 3.32 18.07 3.95
CA LEU A 25 2.42 19.20 4.23
C LEU A 25 1.79 19.09 5.62
N LEU A 26 1.43 17.88 6.06
CA LEU A 26 0.89 17.66 7.41
C LEU A 26 1.97 17.72 8.49
N ARG A 27 3.19 17.23 8.22
CA ARG A 27 4.33 17.37 9.15
C ARG A 27 4.62 18.83 9.48
N SER A 28 4.45 19.71 8.49
CA SER A 28 4.71 21.14 8.61
C SER A 28 3.55 21.91 9.24
N LYS A 29 2.34 21.33 9.27
CA LYS A 29 1.13 21.99 9.76
C LYS A 29 1.09 22.04 11.29
N LYS A 30 0.82 23.23 11.85
CA LYS A 30 0.56 23.42 13.29
C LYS A 30 -0.60 24.41 13.50
N PRO A 31 -1.58 24.10 14.36
CA PRO A 31 -1.79 22.82 15.06
C PRO A 31 -2.32 21.71 14.13
N LEU A 32 -2.15 20.46 14.55
CA LEU A 32 -2.80 19.30 13.92
C LEU A 32 -4.09 18.96 14.65
N TYR A 33 -5.22 19.06 13.94
CA TYR A 33 -6.52 18.66 14.46
C TYR A 33 -6.76 17.16 14.25
N GLU A 34 -7.79 16.62 14.91
CA GLU A 34 -8.12 15.18 14.83
C GLU A 34 -8.34 14.70 13.38
N LYS A 35 -9.01 15.52 12.55
CA LYS A 35 -9.21 15.22 11.13
C LYS A 35 -7.89 15.13 10.36
N ASP A 36 -6.89 15.93 10.76
CA ASP A 36 -5.56 15.92 10.15
C ASP A 36 -4.81 14.66 10.54
N LYS A 37 -4.90 14.22 11.82
CA LYS A 37 -4.33 12.94 12.26
C LYS A 37 -4.96 11.74 11.55
N VAL A 38 -6.27 11.77 11.31
CA VAL A 38 -6.94 10.71 10.51
C VAL A 38 -6.40 10.69 9.08
N LYS A 39 -6.31 11.86 8.43
CA LYS A 39 -5.68 11.99 7.10
C LYS A 39 -4.25 11.47 7.11
N TYR A 40 -3.46 11.86 8.11
CA TYR A 40 -2.08 11.41 8.33
C TYR A 40 -1.99 9.90 8.35
N THR A 41 -2.82 9.27 9.18
CA THR A 41 -2.88 7.81 9.34
C THR A 41 -3.17 7.12 8.02
N TYR A 42 -4.07 7.69 7.22
CA TYR A 42 -4.42 7.16 5.90
C TYR A 42 -3.28 7.32 4.88
N LEU A 43 -2.51 8.41 4.93
CA LEU A 43 -1.31 8.55 4.09
C LEU A 43 -0.23 7.51 4.45
N LEU A 44 0.00 7.26 5.75
CA LEU A 44 0.91 6.21 6.21
C LEU A 44 0.48 4.82 5.71
N LEU A 45 -0.81 4.48 5.82
CA LEU A 45 -1.34 3.24 5.26
C LEU A 45 -1.12 3.14 3.74
N GLY A 46 -1.24 4.26 3.02
CA GLY A 46 -1.05 4.32 1.58
C GLY A 46 0.38 3.98 1.20
N LEU A 47 1.34 4.57 1.91
CA LEU A 47 2.76 4.29 1.73
C LEU A 47 3.11 2.84 2.10
N ILE A 48 2.61 2.33 3.23
CA ILE A 48 2.81 0.92 3.63
C ILE A 48 2.26 -0.01 2.55
N GLN A 49 1.04 0.24 2.08
CA GLN A 49 0.40 -0.55 1.04
C GLN A 49 1.18 -0.53 -0.28
N LEU A 50 1.59 0.66 -0.73
CA LEU A 50 2.33 0.87 -1.97
C LEU A 50 3.71 0.21 -1.90
N ARG A 51 4.52 0.55 -0.89
CA ARG A 51 5.91 0.09 -0.78
C ARG A 51 6.06 -1.41 -0.53
N ASN A 52 5.01 -2.06 -0.05
CA ASN A 52 5.00 -3.51 0.17
C ASN A 52 4.15 -4.26 -0.87
N GLY A 53 3.37 -3.58 -1.71
CA GLY A 53 2.37 -4.22 -2.57
C GLY A 53 1.41 -5.11 -1.79
N CYS A 54 0.95 -4.69 -0.61
CA CYS A 54 0.05 -5.48 0.23
C CYS A 54 -1.42 -5.08 0.07
N ARG A 55 -2.35 -5.92 0.54
CA ARG A 55 -3.77 -5.56 0.62
C ARG A 55 -4.01 -4.59 1.77
N VAL A 56 -5.15 -3.90 1.75
CA VAL A 56 -5.40 -2.82 2.71
C VAL A 56 -5.53 -3.34 4.15
N GLY A 57 -6.08 -4.53 4.37
CA GLY A 57 -6.14 -5.14 5.70
C GLY A 57 -4.77 -5.60 6.17
N GLU A 58 -3.92 -6.13 5.28
CA GLU A 58 -2.51 -6.43 5.56
C GLU A 58 -1.75 -5.15 5.98
N ALA A 59 -1.98 -4.02 5.30
CA ALA A 59 -1.40 -2.72 5.68
C ALA A 59 -1.90 -2.23 7.04
N ILE A 60 -3.20 -2.40 7.35
CA ILE A 60 -3.78 -2.07 8.65
C ILE A 60 -3.16 -2.92 9.76
N GLU A 61 -3.03 -4.23 9.54
CA GLU A 61 -2.37 -5.13 10.49
C GLU A 61 -0.88 -4.77 10.67
N GLY A 62 -0.20 -4.44 9.58
CA GLY A 62 1.19 -3.97 9.58
C GLY A 62 1.37 -2.71 10.42
N LEU A 63 0.57 -1.66 10.17
CA LEU A 63 0.64 -0.41 10.93
C LEU A 63 0.40 -0.61 12.43
N LEU A 64 -0.57 -1.46 12.80
CA LEU A 64 -0.80 -1.84 14.19
C LEU A 64 0.41 -2.52 14.83
N LYS A 65 1.13 -3.36 14.07
CA LYS A 65 2.34 -4.06 14.55
C LYS A 65 3.55 -3.13 14.63
N PHE A 66 3.77 -2.28 13.62
CA PHE A 66 4.84 -1.27 13.65
C PHE A 66 4.72 -0.35 14.87
N ILE A 67 3.51 0.11 15.19
CA ILE A 67 3.26 0.94 16.38
C ILE A 67 3.51 0.18 17.69
N ARG A 68 3.21 -1.13 17.73
CA ARG A 68 3.33 -1.94 18.96
C ARG A 68 4.77 -2.39 19.23
N ILE A 69 5.44 -2.89 18.20
CA ILE A 69 6.74 -3.56 18.31
C ILE A 69 7.88 -2.55 18.12
N GLN A 70 7.62 -1.43 17.43
CA GLN A 70 8.62 -0.40 17.06
C GLN A 70 9.80 -0.94 16.24
N GLU A 71 9.62 -2.09 15.60
CA GLU A 71 10.55 -2.66 14.64
C GLU A 71 10.28 -2.14 13.21
N GLN A 72 11.29 -2.25 12.34
CA GLN A 72 11.19 -1.88 10.92
C GLN A 72 10.59 -2.99 10.06
N GLU A 73 10.49 -4.22 10.59
CA GLU A 73 9.96 -5.37 9.88
C GLU A 73 8.88 -6.06 10.73
N VAL A 74 7.77 -6.44 10.12
CA VAL A 74 6.70 -7.19 10.80
C VAL A 74 6.13 -8.27 9.91
N TYR A 75 5.71 -9.38 10.49
CA TYR A 75 4.99 -10.42 9.76
C TYR A 75 3.49 -10.23 9.90
N VAL A 76 2.74 -10.36 8.81
CA VAL A 76 1.26 -10.31 8.78
C VAL A 76 0.69 -11.53 8.07
N LYS A 77 -0.55 -11.89 8.38
CA LYS A 77 -1.25 -12.96 7.66
C LYS A 77 -1.61 -12.48 6.27
N VAL A 78 -1.32 -13.30 5.26
CA VAL A 78 -1.70 -13.00 3.88
C VAL A 78 -3.22 -13.08 3.74
N GLU A 79 -3.84 -11.99 3.32
CA GLU A 79 -5.28 -11.91 3.16
C GLU A 79 -5.79 -12.89 2.10
N LYS A 80 -6.99 -13.45 2.33
CA LYS A 80 -7.69 -14.43 1.48
C LYS A 80 -7.04 -15.80 1.34
N ARG A 81 -5.86 -16.02 1.93
CA ARG A 81 -5.25 -17.34 2.02
C ARG A 81 -5.82 -18.12 3.21
N LYS A 82 -6.19 -19.38 2.96
CA LYS A 82 -6.72 -20.32 3.97
C LYS A 82 -5.62 -21.09 4.71
N ASP A 83 -4.40 -21.11 4.17
CA ASP A 83 -3.25 -21.86 4.69
C ASP A 83 -2.43 -21.10 5.74
N ASN A 84 -2.99 -20.03 6.33
CA ASN A 84 -2.34 -19.20 7.34
C ASN A 84 -0.96 -18.66 6.94
N ALA A 85 -0.68 -18.56 5.64
CA ALA A 85 0.59 -18.04 5.17
C ALA A 85 0.85 -16.64 5.73
N MET A 86 2.08 -16.43 6.20
CA MET A 86 2.57 -15.16 6.69
C MET A 86 3.44 -14.51 5.60
N ARG A 87 3.48 -13.18 5.60
CA ARG A 87 4.43 -12.41 4.79
C ARG A 87 5.04 -11.29 5.61
N LYS A 88 6.27 -10.93 5.25
CA LYS A 88 6.97 -9.78 5.81
C LYS A 88 6.45 -8.49 5.19
N LEU A 89 6.27 -7.46 6.01
CA LEU A 89 6.13 -6.07 5.62
C LEU A 89 7.30 -5.28 6.21
N ILE A 90 7.80 -4.34 5.45
CA ILE A 90 8.88 -3.42 5.84
C ILE A 90 8.27 -2.03 6.00
N LEU A 91 8.63 -1.34 7.08
CA LEU A 91 8.23 0.05 7.29
C LEU A 91 8.86 0.91 6.18
N PRO A 92 8.05 1.64 5.39
CA PRO A 92 8.57 2.57 4.40
C PRO A 92 9.56 3.57 5.02
N MET A 93 10.68 3.81 4.35
CA MET A 93 11.68 4.80 4.78
C MET A 93 11.11 6.22 4.88
N GLU A 94 10.02 6.50 4.15
CA GLU A 94 9.28 7.76 4.22
C GLU A 94 8.53 7.93 5.55
N ILE A 95 8.44 6.89 6.39
CA ILE A 95 7.74 6.89 7.67
C ILE A 95 8.75 6.78 8.81
N SER A 96 8.79 7.79 9.66
CA SER A 96 9.61 7.86 10.86
C SER A 96 8.87 7.33 12.10
N THR A 97 9.60 7.09 13.18
CA THR A 97 9.03 6.73 14.49
C THR A 97 8.12 7.83 15.05
N LYS A 98 8.43 9.11 14.78
CA LYS A 98 7.57 10.26 15.16
C LYS A 98 6.20 10.20 14.48
N ASP A 99 6.16 9.77 13.22
CA ASP A 99 4.90 9.58 12.49
C ASP A 99 4.03 8.49 13.13
N LEU A 100 4.66 7.39 13.56
CA LEU A 100 3.97 6.29 14.22
C LEU A 100 3.37 6.72 15.57
N GLU A 101 4.13 7.46 16.38
CA GLU A 101 3.63 7.96 17.67
C GLU A 101 2.49 8.97 17.48
N LEU A 102 2.58 9.85 16.47
CA LEU A 102 1.55 10.85 16.17
C LEU A 102 0.17 10.25 15.87
N VAL A 103 0.13 9.08 15.21
CA VAL A 103 -1.13 8.42 14.80
C VAL A 103 -1.58 7.30 15.74
N LYS A 104 -0.78 6.99 16.77
CA LYS A 104 -0.98 5.85 17.67
C LYS A 104 -2.36 5.82 18.28
N ASP A 105 -2.87 6.96 18.74
CA ASP A 105 -4.18 7.04 19.37
C ASP A 105 -5.31 6.76 18.36
N ILE A 106 -5.20 7.23 17.11
CA ILE A 106 -6.15 6.94 16.03
C ILE A 106 -6.15 5.45 15.69
N VAL A 107 -4.96 4.85 15.54
CA VAL A 107 -4.81 3.45 15.14
C VAL A 107 -5.24 2.50 16.25
N LEU A 108 -4.97 2.79 17.52
CA LEU A 108 -5.41 1.95 18.64
C LEU A 108 -6.94 1.86 18.75
N ARG A 109 -7.68 2.91 18.35
CA ARG A 109 -9.15 2.87 18.28
C ARG A 109 -9.68 1.87 17.25
N TRP A 110 -8.86 1.44 16.28
CA TRP A 110 -9.26 0.44 15.29
C TRP A 110 -9.34 -0.98 15.86
N LYS A 111 -8.62 -1.28 16.96
CA LYS A 111 -8.68 -2.59 17.61
C LYS A 111 -10.10 -2.97 18.06
N LYS A 112 -10.94 -1.96 18.33
CA LYS A 112 -12.36 -2.13 18.72
C LYS A 112 -13.30 -2.28 17.51
N LYS A 113 -12.79 -2.34 16.28
CA LYS A 113 -13.59 -2.34 15.05
C LYS A 113 -13.24 -3.56 14.18
N PRO A 114 -14.22 -4.14 13.46
CA PRO A 114 -13.91 -5.13 12.44
C PRO A 114 -12.96 -4.56 11.39
N CYS A 115 -11.91 -5.30 11.03
CA CYS A 115 -10.92 -4.86 10.03
C CYS A 115 -11.57 -4.41 8.71
N ARG A 116 -12.61 -5.14 8.26
CA ARG A 116 -13.41 -4.78 7.07
C ARG A 116 -14.00 -3.37 7.14
N ARG A 117 -14.47 -2.94 8.33
CA ARG A 117 -15.03 -1.58 8.52
C ARG A 117 -13.95 -0.53 8.38
N VAL A 118 -12.76 -0.77 8.95
CA VAL A 118 -11.61 0.14 8.82
C VAL A 118 -11.16 0.22 7.36
N ALA A 119 -11.00 -0.93 6.70
CA ALA A 119 -10.64 -1.01 5.29
C ALA A 119 -11.62 -0.25 4.38
N ASN A 120 -12.93 -0.36 4.62
CA ASN A 120 -13.95 0.38 3.85
C ASN A 120 -13.84 1.90 4.05
N ASN A 121 -13.57 2.35 5.28
CA ASN A 121 -13.37 3.78 5.57
C ASN A 121 -12.13 4.32 4.86
N VAL A 122 -11.02 3.57 4.91
CA VAL A 122 -9.78 3.89 4.20
C VAL A 122 -10.05 3.97 2.70
N ALA A 123 -10.67 2.95 2.10
CA ALA A 123 -10.99 2.94 0.67
C ALA A 123 -11.89 4.11 0.26
N SER A 124 -12.91 4.43 1.06
CA SER A 124 -13.80 5.57 0.80
C SER A 124 -13.06 6.90 0.90
N TRP A 125 -12.11 7.02 1.83
CA TRP A 125 -11.28 8.20 1.95
C TRP A 125 -10.34 8.35 0.74
N TYR A 126 -9.68 7.27 0.32
CA TYR A 126 -8.76 7.24 -0.82
C TYR A 126 -9.48 7.65 -2.11
N LEU A 127 -10.69 7.13 -2.31
CA LEU A 127 -11.49 7.47 -3.48
C LEU A 127 -11.87 8.95 -3.50
N ARG A 128 -12.38 9.47 -2.37
CA ARG A 128 -12.87 10.86 -2.28
C ARG A 128 -11.76 11.91 -2.29
N ASN A 129 -10.63 11.63 -1.64
CA ASN A 129 -9.60 12.64 -1.39
C ASN A 129 -8.44 12.54 -2.38
N LEU A 130 -8.15 11.34 -2.89
CA LEU A 130 -7.00 11.09 -3.77
C LEU A 130 -7.39 10.64 -5.17
N GLY A 131 -8.65 10.27 -5.39
CA GLY A 131 -9.12 9.76 -6.68
C GLY A 131 -8.60 8.35 -6.99
N ILE A 132 -8.21 7.57 -5.98
CA ILE A 132 -7.63 6.23 -6.15
C ILE A 132 -8.40 5.17 -5.39
N ASN A 133 -8.29 3.90 -5.81
CA ASN A 133 -8.72 2.76 -4.98
C ASN A 133 -7.50 2.06 -4.38
N THR A 134 -7.69 1.36 -3.26
CA THR A 134 -6.61 0.71 -2.49
C THR A 134 -5.95 -0.44 -3.25
N HIS A 135 -6.70 -1.16 -4.08
CA HIS A 135 -6.15 -2.27 -4.86
C HIS A 135 -5.18 -1.80 -5.95
N SER A 136 -5.39 -0.59 -6.49
CA SER A 136 -4.50 0.03 -7.47
C SER A 136 -3.11 0.32 -6.89
N LEU A 137 -2.98 0.60 -5.59
CA LEU A 137 -1.66 0.79 -4.96
C LEU A 137 -0.83 -0.51 -4.96
N ARG A 138 -1.47 -1.65 -4.70
CA ARG A 138 -0.82 -2.97 -4.81
C ARG A 138 -0.31 -3.21 -6.22
N TYR A 139 -1.13 -2.91 -7.23
CA TYR A 139 -0.76 -3.13 -8.62
C TYR A 139 0.24 -2.12 -9.16
N ALA A 140 0.23 -0.87 -8.68
CA ALA A 140 1.27 0.10 -9.00
C ALA A 140 2.66 -0.46 -8.63
N TYR A 141 2.80 -1.06 -7.44
CA TYR A 141 4.05 -1.70 -7.04
C TYR A 141 4.42 -2.93 -7.86
N ILE A 142 3.44 -3.81 -8.16
CA ILE A 142 3.66 -4.97 -9.04
C ILE A 142 4.13 -4.53 -10.42
N SER A 143 3.46 -3.53 -11.02
CA SER A 143 3.84 -2.90 -12.29
C SER A 143 5.27 -2.37 -12.22
N TYR A 144 5.59 -1.61 -11.18
CA TYR A 144 6.92 -1.04 -10.98
C TYR A 144 8.01 -2.11 -10.94
N LEU A 145 7.82 -3.18 -10.15
CA LEU A 145 8.77 -4.30 -10.11
C LEU A 145 8.86 -5.03 -11.46
N GLY A 146 7.73 -5.16 -12.18
CA GLY A 146 7.71 -5.73 -13.52
C GLY A 146 8.50 -4.89 -14.54
N LYS A 147 8.33 -3.56 -14.52
CA LYS A 147 9.10 -2.62 -15.36
C LYS A 147 10.60 -2.63 -15.01
N LYS A 148 10.94 -2.91 -13.75
CA LYS A 148 12.31 -3.16 -13.27
C LYS A 148 12.81 -4.58 -13.58
N GLN A 149 12.03 -5.38 -14.30
CA GLN A 149 12.36 -6.73 -14.75
C GLN A 149 12.66 -7.72 -13.61
N TYR A 150 12.08 -7.51 -12.42
CA TYR A 150 12.16 -8.50 -11.37
C TYR A 150 11.40 -9.78 -11.78
N PRO A 151 11.94 -10.98 -11.48
CA PRO A 151 11.27 -12.23 -11.84
C PRO A 151 9.88 -12.35 -11.18
N ALA A 152 8.91 -12.89 -11.90
CA ALA A 152 7.53 -12.99 -11.44
C ALA A 152 7.39 -13.77 -10.12
N GLN A 153 8.23 -14.79 -9.90
CA GLN A 153 8.29 -15.55 -8.65
C GLN A 153 8.72 -14.71 -7.44
N ILE A 154 9.62 -13.74 -7.66
CA ILE A 154 10.06 -12.80 -6.61
C ILE A 154 8.92 -11.83 -6.31
N ILE A 155 8.29 -11.26 -7.33
CA ILE A 155 7.14 -10.36 -7.17
C ILE A 155 5.98 -11.09 -6.45
N ALA A 156 5.70 -12.34 -6.82
CA ALA A 156 4.68 -13.16 -6.17
C ALA A 156 4.99 -13.44 -4.69
N SER A 157 6.25 -13.79 -4.39
CA SER A 157 6.73 -14.00 -3.01
C SER A 157 6.60 -12.74 -2.17
N ILE A 158 7.05 -11.60 -2.70
CA ILE A 158 6.92 -10.29 -2.04
C ILE A 158 5.46 -10.02 -1.73
N THR A 159 4.57 -10.13 -2.73
CA THR A 159 3.17 -9.71 -2.62
C THR A 159 2.23 -10.77 -2.02
N GLY A 160 2.72 -11.97 -1.71
CA GLY A 160 1.93 -13.06 -1.12
C GLY A 160 0.97 -13.75 -2.08
N HIS A 161 1.26 -13.77 -3.39
CA HIS A 161 0.47 -14.53 -4.36
C HIS A 161 0.85 -16.01 -4.34
N LYS A 162 -0.16 -16.89 -4.42
CA LYS A 162 0.04 -18.35 -4.52
C LYS A 162 0.31 -18.82 -5.96
N LYS A 163 -0.34 -18.19 -6.94
CA LYS A 163 -0.20 -18.49 -8.36
C LYS A 163 0.48 -17.34 -9.08
N LEU A 164 1.31 -17.67 -10.07
CA LEU A 164 2.07 -16.69 -10.85
C LEU A 164 1.23 -16.08 -11.98
N ASP A 165 0.19 -16.75 -12.46
CA ASP A 165 -0.60 -16.36 -13.63
C ASP A 165 -1.07 -14.90 -13.59
N MET A 166 -1.52 -14.44 -12.42
CA MET A 166 -1.95 -13.04 -12.25
C MET A 166 -0.79 -12.06 -12.35
N ILE A 167 0.37 -12.39 -11.80
CA ILE A 167 1.58 -11.56 -11.90
C ILE A 167 2.05 -11.55 -13.35
N LEU A 168 2.15 -12.72 -13.99
CA LEU A 168 2.60 -12.88 -15.36
C LEU A 168 1.72 -12.09 -16.34
N GLY A 169 0.40 -12.28 -16.31
CA GLY A 169 -0.49 -11.56 -17.22
C GLY A 169 -0.40 -10.03 -17.06
N TYR A 170 -0.22 -9.56 -15.82
CA TYR A 170 -0.12 -8.13 -15.53
C TYR A 170 1.24 -7.54 -15.93
N THR A 171 2.35 -8.21 -15.60
CA THR A 171 3.70 -7.73 -15.93
C THR A 171 3.99 -7.86 -17.43
N GLN A 172 3.60 -8.97 -18.08
CA GLN A 172 3.79 -9.18 -19.52
C GLN A 172 3.08 -8.10 -20.34
N SER A 173 1.83 -7.77 -20.01
CA SER A 173 1.07 -6.72 -20.71
C SER A 173 1.75 -5.35 -20.60
N LYS A 174 2.31 -5.03 -19.42
CA LYS A 174 3.01 -3.76 -19.19
C LYS A 174 4.37 -3.69 -19.85
N ILE A 175 5.13 -4.78 -19.82
CA ILE A 175 6.41 -4.88 -20.52
C ILE A 175 6.19 -4.78 -22.03
N ALA A 176 5.19 -5.47 -22.58
CA ALA A 176 4.86 -5.38 -24.00
C ALA A 176 4.49 -3.95 -24.43
N GLU A 177 3.70 -3.24 -23.61
CA GLU A 177 3.36 -1.84 -23.85
C GLU A 177 4.62 -0.94 -23.84
N ASP A 178 5.51 -1.14 -22.87
CA ASP A 178 6.77 -0.37 -22.77
C ASP A 178 7.72 -0.65 -23.94
N VAL A 179 7.83 -1.91 -24.39
CA VAL A 179 8.62 -2.29 -25.57
C VAL A 179 8.09 -1.60 -26.83
N LEU A 180 6.77 -1.66 -27.06
CA LEU A 180 6.13 -0.98 -28.20
C LEU A 180 6.32 0.54 -28.19
N ARG A 181 6.57 1.16 -27.03
CA ARG A 181 6.86 2.60 -26.92
C ARG A 181 8.33 2.94 -27.18
N ARG A 182 9.26 2.00 -26.92
CA ARG A 182 10.71 2.20 -27.10
C ARG A 182 11.17 1.91 -28.52
N GLU A 183 10.54 0.94 -29.19
CA GLU A 183 10.89 0.50 -30.54
C GLU A 183 10.13 1.29 -31.64
N LYS A 184 9.65 2.50 -31.32
CA LYS A 184 9.09 3.48 -32.26
C LYS A 184 10.07 4.62 -32.45
#